data_AF-A0A7X6BIM2-F1
#
_entry.id   AF-A0A7X6BIM2-F1
#
_cell.length_a   1.000
_cell.length_b   1.000
_cell.length_c   1.000
_cell.angle_alpha   90.00
_cell.angle_beta   90.00
_cell.angle_gamma   90.00
#
_symmetry.space_group_name_H-M   'P 1'
#
loop_
_entity.id
_entity.type
_entity.pdbx_description
1 polymer ?
#
loop_
_entity_poly.entity_id
_entity_poly.type
_entity_poly.pdbx_seq_one_letter_code
_entity_poly.pdbx_strand_id
1 'polypeptide(L)' 'MFVDEENGQPTYWHRYTDEQLKTVVLVCLLLMDRYPIRYLLRHSDITPRKIDPGPAFPQEILELNR' A
#
# COMPACT_ATOMS: atom_id res chain seq x y z
N MET A 1 6.19 14.69 2.56
CA MET A 1 4.73 14.75 2.32
C MET A 1 4.49 14.42 0.85
N PHE A 2 3.41 13.72 0.54
CA PHE A 2 2.86 13.48 -0.79
C PHE A 2 1.54 14.25 -0.89
N VAL A 3 1.29 14.89 -2.03
CA VAL A 3 0.06 15.66 -2.27
C VAL A 3 -0.73 14.94 -3.36
N ASP A 4 -1.97 14.61 -3.03
CA ASP A 4 -2.93 14.04 -3.97
C ASP A 4 -3.94 15.14 -4.36
N GLU A 5 -4.14 15.36 -5.65
CA GLU A 5 -5.02 16.41 -6.19
C GLU A 5 -6.20 15.86 -6.99
N GLU A 6 -6.41 14.53 -7.03
CA GLU A 6 -7.42 13.89 -7.90
C GLU A 6 -8.86 14.38 -7.66
N ASN A 7 -9.19 14.82 -6.43
CA ASN A 7 -10.54 15.26 -6.07
C ASN A 7 -10.75 16.78 -6.18
N GLY A 8 -9.88 17.50 -6.88
CA GLY A 8 -9.98 18.97 -7.07
C GLY A 8 -9.70 19.78 -5.80
N GLN A 9 -9.28 19.12 -4.72
CA GLN A 9 -8.75 19.70 -3.49
C GLN A 9 -7.53 18.89 -3.04
N PRO A 10 -6.45 19.54 -2.59
CA PRO A 10 -5.23 18.84 -2.18
C PRO A 10 -5.47 18.04 -0.91
N THR A 11 -5.21 16.74 -0.97
CA THR A 11 -5.16 15.82 0.17
C THR A 11 -3.71 15.50 0.49
N TYR A 12 -3.34 15.62 1.76
CA TYR A 12 -1.96 15.50 2.20
C TYR A 12 -1.69 14.17 2.88
N TRP A 13 -0.65 13.49 2.41
CA TRP A 13 -0.26 12.17 2.91
C TRP A 13 1.18 12.19 3.41
N HIS A 14 1.43 11.47 4.51
CA HIS A 14 2.80 11.21 4.94
C HIS A 14 3.45 10.21 3.99
N ARG A 15 4.73 10.44 3.65
CA ARG A 15 5.51 9.47 2.88
C ARG A 15 5.94 8.36 3.83
N TYR A 16 5.87 7.13 3.34
CA TYR A 16 6.52 6.01 3.99
C TYR A 16 8.04 6.17 3.89
N THR A 17 8.77 5.80 4.94
CA THR A 17 10.24 5.78 4.89
C THR A 17 10.73 4.59 4.08
N ASP A 18 11.96 4.66 3.60
CA ASP A 18 12.58 3.54 2.88
C ASP A 18 12.63 2.27 3.73
N GLU A 19 12.87 2.39 5.04
CA GLU A 19 12.87 1.27 5.98
C GLU A 19 11.47 0.65 6.08
N GLN A 20 10.40 1.46 6.19
CA GLN A 20 9.03 0.95 6.23
C GLN A 20 8.69 0.16 4.95
N LEU A 21 9.07 0.70 3.79
CA LEU A 21 8.82 0.07 2.49
C LEU A 21 9.62 -1.23 2.31
N LYS A 22 10.91 -1.22 2.65
CA LYS A 22 11.75 -2.43 2.62
C LYS A 22 11.21 -3.49 3.55
N THR A 23 10.85 -3.13 4.79
CA THR A 23 10.33 -4.08 5.77
C THR A 23 9.00 -4.68 5.34
N VAL A 24 8.06 -3.89 4.81
CA VAL A 24 6.77 -4.45 4.39
C VAL A 24 6.94 -5.44 3.22
N VAL A 25 7.82 -5.16 2.26
CA VAL A 25 8.13 -6.10 1.17
C VAL A 25 8.68 -7.42 1.72
N LEU A 26 9.64 -7.36 2.63
CA LEU A 26 10.22 -8.57 3.25
C LEU A 26 9.17 -9.39 4.01
N VAL A 27 8.30 -8.72 4.77
CA VAL A 27 7.21 -9.38 5.50
C VAL A 27 6.22 -10.03 4.53
N CYS A 28 5.81 -9.32 3.48
CA CYS A 28 4.92 -9.87 2.46
C CYS A 28 5.53 -11.11 1.80
N LEU A 29 6.79 -11.06 1.37
CA LEU A 29 7.48 -12.20 0.75
C LEU A 29 7.53 -13.41 1.69
N LEU A 30 7.86 -13.19 2.97
CA LEU A 30 7.90 -14.26 3.98
C LEU A 30 6.53 -14.90 4.21
N LEU A 31 5.46 -14.10 4.24
CA LEU A 31 4.10 -14.62 4.40
C LEU A 31 3.62 -15.37 3.15
N MET A 32 3.96 -14.88 1.95
CA MET A 32 3.60 -15.52 0.68
C MET A 32 4.34 -16.84 0.46
N ASP A 33 5.57 -16.97 0.95
CA ASP A 33 6.30 -18.25 0.96
C ASP A 33 5.61 -19.29 1.86
N ARG A 34 5.04 -18.85 2.99
CA ARG A 34 4.46 -19.75 4.00
C ARG A 34 2.99 -20.10 3.80
N TYR A 35 2.22 -19.23 3.18
CA TYR A 35 0.77 -19.35 3.07
C TYR A 35 0.33 -19.14 1.62
N PRO A 36 -0.73 -19.80 1.15
CA PRO A 36 -1.23 -19.66 -0.22
C PRO A 36 -1.99 -18.33 -0.43
N ILE A 37 -1.31 -17.21 -0.19
CA ILE A 37 -1.82 -15.86 -0.32
C ILE A 37 -1.90 -15.52 -1.82
N ARG A 38 -3.12 -15.37 -2.33
CA ARG A 38 -3.35 -15.07 -3.75
C ARG A 38 -3.42 -13.59 -4.08
N TYR A 39 -3.82 -12.77 -3.11
CA TYR A 39 -4.09 -11.36 -3.34
C TYR A 39 -3.48 -10.53 -2.22
N LEU A 40 -2.74 -9.50 -2.60
CA LEU A 40 -2.31 -8.44 -1.70
C LEU A 40 -3.25 -7.26 -1.91
N LEU A 41 -4.03 -6.93 -0.89
CA LEU A 41 -5.09 -5.93 -0.97
C LEU A 41 -4.81 -4.79 0.01
N ARG A 42 -5.28 -3.60 -0.37
CA ARG A 42 -5.39 -2.44 0.50
C ARG A 42 -6.67 -2.51 1.33
N HIS A 43 -6.75 -1.77 2.43
CA HIS A 43 -8.03 -1.62 3.12
C HIS A 43 -9.08 -0.93 2.24
N SER A 44 -8.66 0.01 1.40
CA SER A 44 -9.54 0.68 0.42
C SER A 44 -10.11 -0.27 -0.64
N ASP A 45 -9.47 -1.41 -0.89
CA ASP A 45 -10.00 -2.43 -1.82
C ASP A 45 -11.14 -3.25 -1.18
N ILE A 46 -11.19 -3.30 0.15
CA ILE A 46 -12.12 -4.12 0.93
C ILE A 46 -13.35 -3.32 1.38
N THR A 47 -13.18 -2.03 1.70
CA THR A 47 -14.28 -1.21 2.20
C THR A 47 -14.13 0.28 1.82
N PRO A 48 -15.23 0.94 1.40
CA PRO A 48 -15.20 2.38 1.10
C PRO A 48 -15.00 3.27 2.34
N ARG A 49 -15.12 2.70 3.55
CA ARG A 49 -14.89 3.42 4.81
C ARG A 49 -13.40 3.73 5.06
N LYS A 50 -12.50 3.04 4.37
CA LYS A 50 -11.06 3.12 4.58
C LYS A 50 -10.37 3.61 3.32
N ILE A 51 -9.40 4.50 3.51
CA ILE A 51 -8.65 5.14 2.44
C ILE A 51 -7.16 4.75 2.46
N ASP A 52 -6.73 4.03 3.49
CA ASP A 52 -5.37 3.55 3.66
C ASP A 52 -5.07 2.33 2.75
N PRO A 53 -3.82 2.18 2.29
CA PRO A 53 -2.61 2.93 2.66
C PRO A 53 -2.46 4.30 1.98
N GLY A 54 -3.42 4.69 1.12
CA GLY A 54 -3.42 5.96 0.41
C GLY A 54 -2.45 6.00 -0.78
N PRO A 55 -2.51 7.07 -1.59
CA PRO A 55 -1.73 7.22 -2.81
C PRO A 55 -0.23 7.44 -2.56
N ALA A 56 0.18 7.72 -1.32
CA ALA A 56 1.59 7.79 -0.96
C ALA A 56 2.27 6.42 -0.84
N PHE A 57 1.49 5.32 -0.84
CA PHE A 57 2.03 3.97 -0.84
C PHE A 57 2.39 3.52 -2.27
N PRO A 58 3.59 2.95 -2.50
CA PRO A 58 4.01 2.53 -3.84
C PRO A 58 3.11 1.43 -4.42
N GLN A 59 2.57 1.68 -5.61
CA GLN A 59 1.71 0.74 -6.33
C GLN A 59 2.45 -0.55 -6.66
N GLU A 60 3.76 -0.47 -6.92
CA GLU A 60 4.63 -1.60 -7.29
C GLU A 60 4.67 -2.67 -6.19
N ILE A 61 4.53 -2.27 -4.92
CA ILE A 61 4.50 -3.22 -3.80
C ILE A 61 3.19 -4.04 -3.81
N LEU A 62 2.09 -3.47 -4.30
CA LEU A 62 0.80 -4.16 -4.40
C LEU A 62 0.75 -5.18 -5.55
N GLU A 63 1.77 -5.17 -6.41
CA GLU A 63 1.87 -6.01 -7.60
C GLU A 63 2.81 -7.21 -7.39
N LEU A 64 3.38 -7.37 -6.18
CA LEU A 64 4.31 -8.45 -5.84
C LEU A 64 3.77 -9.88 -6.06
N ASN A 65 2.45 -10.06 -6.08
CA ASN A 65 1.81 -11.35 -6.28
C ASN A 65 0.83 -11.38 -7.46
N ARG A 66 0.99 -10.47 -8.42
CA ARG A 66 0.24 -10.47 -9.67
C ARG A 66 0.94 -11.25 -10.77
#